data_AF-A0A7W1P9Q7-F1
#
_entry.id   AF-A0A7W1P9Q7-F1
#
_cell.length_a   1.000
_cell.length_b   1.000
_cell.length_c   1.000
_cell.angle_alpha   90.00
_cell.angle_beta   90.00
_cell.angle_gamma   90.00
#
_symmetry.space_group_name_H-M   'P 1'
#
loop_
_entity.id
_entity.type
_entity.pdbx_description
1 polymer ?
#
loop_
_entity_poly.entity_id
_entity_poly.type
_entity_poly.pdbx_seq_one_letter_code
_entity_poly.pdbx_strand_id
1 'polypeptide(L)' 'LLAERAYLMHQPMGRGHIIAFAEDPNYRAYAEATQLLFINAVLLGAAY' A
#
# COMPACT_ATOMS: atom_id res chain seq x y z
N LEU A 1 12.13 -2.26 -13.55
CA LEU A 1 10.90 -2.87 -14.12
C LEU A 1 9.59 -2.33 -13.51
N LEU A 2 9.64 -1.24 -12.74
CA LEU A 2 8.53 -0.80 -11.91
C LEU A 2 7.80 0.45 -12.48
N ALA A 3 8.49 1.27 -13.29
CA ALA A 3 8.08 2.64 -13.64
C ALA A 3 6.76 2.83 -14.42
N GLU A 4 6.07 1.77 -14.82
CA GLU A 4 4.85 1.85 -15.64
C GLU A 4 3.71 0.98 -15.11
N ARG A 5 3.84 0.43 -13.90
CA ARG A 5 2.76 -0.33 -13.24
C ARG A 5 2.22 0.44 -12.05
N ALA A 6 0.91 0.37 -11.86
CA ALA A 6 0.30 0.84 -10.62
C ALA A 6 0.91 0.08 -9.44
N TYR A 7 1.29 0.79 -8.38
CA TYR A 7 1.82 0.19 -7.15
C TYR A 7 0.75 0.01 -6.09
N LEU A 8 -0.11 1.01 -5.98
CA LEU A 8 -1.09 1.17 -4.91
C LEU A 8 -2.23 2.07 -5.41
N MET A 9 -3.44 1.80 -4.96
CA MET A 9 -4.57 2.74 -5.00
C MET A 9 -4.98 3.13 -3.58
N HIS A 10 -5.27 4.41 -3.38
CA HIS A 10 -5.83 4.95 -2.14
C HIS A 10 -7.19 5.56 -2.43
N GLN A 11 -8.21 5.16 -1.66
CA GLN A 11 -9.55 5.72 -1.74
C GLN A 11 -10.09 6.02 -0.33
N PRO A 12 -10.48 7.27 -0.03
CA PRO A 12 -11.20 7.58 1.19
C PRO A 12 -12.65 7.05 1.12
N MET A 13 -13.14 6.44 2.20
CA MET A 13 -14.52 5.94 2.30
C MET A 13 -15.10 6.22 3.69
N GLY A 14 -16.02 7.18 3.77
CA GLY A 14 -16.57 7.63 5.05
C GLY A 14 -15.47 8.19 5.96
N ARG A 15 -15.31 7.58 7.14
CA ARG A 15 -14.21 7.92 8.09
C ARG A 15 -12.98 7.03 7.91
N GLY A 16 -13.02 6.02 7.04
CA GLY A 16 -11.93 5.06 6.84
C GLY A 16 -11.22 5.21 5.49
N HIS A 17 -10.23 4.35 5.29
CA HIS A 17 -9.39 4.34 4.08
C HIS A 17 -9.36 2.93 3.46
N ILE A 18 -9.51 2.87 2.14
CA ILE A 18 -9.25 1.66 1.35
C ILE A 18 -7.89 1.83 0.69
N ILE A 19 -7.00 0.87 0.94
CA ILE A 19 -5.64 0.83 0.41
C ILE A 19 -5.46 -0.52 -0.28
N ALA A 20 -5.29 -0.50 -1.60
CA ALA A 20 -5.13 -1.71 -2.42
C ALA A 20 -3.74 -1.73 -3.08
N PHE A 21 -3.00 -2.82 -2.89
CA PHE A 21 -1.67 -3.03 -3.49
C PHE A 21 -1.81 -3.85 -4.78
N ALA A 22 -1.04 -3.49 -5.80
CA ALA A 22 -1.10 -4.16 -7.11
C ALA A 22 -0.38 -5.52 -7.14
N GLU A 23 0.58 -5.72 -6.24
CA GLU A 23 1.31 -6.97 -6.02
C GLU A 23 1.38 -7.26 -4.52
N ASP A 24 1.79 -8.47 -4.11
CA ASP A 24 1.99 -8.79 -2.70
C ASP A 24 3.06 -7.85 -2.09
N PRO A 25 2.68 -6.95 -1.16
CA PRO A 25 3.61 -5.98 -0.59
C PRO A 25 4.70 -6.62 0.28
N ASN A 26 4.57 -7.90 0.63
CA ASN A 26 5.53 -8.65 1.43
C ASN A 26 6.44 -9.58 0.59
N TYR A 27 6.40 -9.50 -0.74
CA TYR A 27 7.23 -10.34 -1.59
C TYR A 27 8.70 -9.88 -1.63
N ARG A 28 9.61 -10.71 -1.11
CA ARG A 28 11.03 -10.38 -0.81
C ARG A 28 11.89 -9.83 -1.97
N ALA A 29 11.46 -9.92 -3.23
CA ALA A 29 12.27 -9.46 -4.37
C ALA A 29 12.08 -7.98 -4.75
N TYR A 30 10.99 -7.34 -4.31
CA TYR A 30 10.66 -5.92 -4.59
C TYR A 30 10.33 -5.13 -3.31
N ALA A 31 10.52 -5.74 -2.15
CA ALA A 31 9.72 -5.46 -0.96
C ALA A 31 10.10 -4.20 -0.18
N GLU A 32 11.29 -3.62 -0.29
CA GLU A 32 11.67 -2.59 0.69
C GLU A 32 10.74 -1.36 0.64
N ALA A 33 10.49 -0.81 -0.55
CA ALA A 33 9.59 0.33 -0.70
C ALA A 33 8.11 -0.06 -0.47
N THR A 34 7.66 -1.21 -0.97
CA THR A 34 6.27 -1.68 -0.85
C THR A 34 5.91 -2.10 0.57
N GLN A 35 6.88 -2.62 1.33
CA GLN A 35 6.76 -2.95 2.75
C GLN A 35 6.64 -1.69 3.59
N LEU A 36 7.39 -0.61 3.28
CA LEU A 36 7.21 0.68 3.95
C LEU A 36 5.82 1.28 3.68
N LEU A 37 5.32 1.17 2.45
CA LEU A 37 3.94 1.56 2.11
C LEU A 37 2.92 0.71 2.88
N PHE A 38 3.15 -0.59 3.05
CA PHE A 38 2.30 -1.47 3.85
C PHE A 38 2.28 -1.08 5.33
N ILE A 39 3.43 -0.81 5.93
CA ILE A 39 3.51 -0.35 7.32
C ILE A 39 2.76 0.97 7.48
N ASN A 40 2.94 1.92 6.56
CA ASN A 40 2.21 3.19 6.59
C ASN A 40 0.70 2.99 6.42
N ALA A 41 0.27 2.07 5.56
CA ALA A 41 -1.14 1.74 5.36
C ALA A 41 -1.79 1.18 6.64
N VAL A 42 -1.08 0.33 7.39
CA VAL A 42 -1.57 -0.21 8.67
C VAL A 42 -1.60 0.88 9.75
N LEU A 43 -0.49 1.61 9.93
CA LEU A 43 -0.36 2.59 11.02
C LEU A 43 -1.26 3.82 10.81
N LEU A 44 -1.39 4.30 9.58
CA LEU A 44 -2.12 5.53 9.27
C LEU A 44 -3.55 5.25 8.77
N GLY A 45 -3.80 4.08 8.16
CA GLY A 45 -5.12 3.72 7.64
C GLY A 45 -6.08 3.21 8.69
N ALA A 46 -5.58 2.58 9.77
CA ALA A 46 -6.41 2.07 10.87
C ALA A 46 -6.63 3.08 12.01
N ALA A 47 -5.97 4.25 11.97
CA ALA A 47 -5.99 5.25 13.03
C ALA A 47 -7.28 6.13 13.06
N TYR A 48 -8.40 5.65 12.52
CA TYR A 48 -9.67 6.37 12.51
C TYR A 48 -10.88 5.46 12.78
#